data_AF-A0A8X7PW25-F1
#
_entry.id   AF-A0A8X7PW25-F1
#
_cell.length_a   1.000
_cell.length_b   1.000
_cell.length_c   1.000
_cell.angle_alpha   90.00
_cell.angle_beta   90.00
_cell.angle_gamma   90.00
#
_symmetry.space_group_name_H-M   'P 1'
#
loop_
_entity.id
_entity.type
_entity.pdbx_description
1 polymer ?
#
loop_
_entity_poly.entity_id
_entity_poly.type
_entity_poly.pdbx_seq_one_letter_code
_entity_poly.pdbx_strand_id
1 'polypeptide(L)'
;MERIGNDESSSSSSGPGPCLSKYVDPSSEESHRYYLARRNALEMLRDRGYEVSLEDINLSLQDFRTVHGEHPDVDRLRISAHHRSDSSNKVKVVFSVLVRLKSTQSAALQLRYLAKKP
;
A
#
# COMPACT_ATOMS: atom_id res chain seq x y z
N MET A 1 -33.25 42.20 32.95
CA MET A 1 -32.50 41.68 34.12
C MET A 1 -32.97 40.25 34.34
N GLU A 2 -32.17 39.26 33.94
CA GLU A 2 -31.08 38.62 34.72
C GLU A 2 -31.65 37.57 35.71
N ARG A 3 -31.47 36.27 35.45
CA ARG A 3 -30.32 35.38 35.84
C ARG A 3 -30.39 35.02 37.34
N ILE A 4 -30.59 33.77 37.80
CA ILE A 4 -29.72 32.55 37.92
C ILE A 4 -30.37 31.80 39.13
N GLY A 5 -30.41 30.49 39.34
CA GLY A 5 -29.85 29.30 38.72
C GLY A 5 -30.11 28.12 39.66
N ASN A 6 -30.00 26.90 39.15
CA ASN A 6 -29.73 25.71 39.96
C ASN A 6 -28.80 24.82 39.13
N ASP A 7 -27.53 24.81 39.54
CA ASP A 7 -26.51 23.87 39.14
C ASP A 7 -26.83 22.50 39.77
N GLU A 8 -27.24 21.54 38.95
CA GLU A 8 -27.04 20.12 39.29
C GLU A 8 -26.11 19.52 38.25
N SER A 9 -24.83 19.54 38.63
CA SER A 9 -23.73 18.88 37.94
C SER A 9 -23.94 17.36 38.00
N SER A 10 -24.65 16.82 37.01
CA SER A 10 -24.59 15.39 36.71
C SER A 10 -23.34 15.14 35.87
N SER A 11 -22.26 14.75 36.55
CA SER A 11 -21.05 14.23 35.93
C SER A 11 -21.36 12.93 35.19
N SER A 12 -21.88 13.04 33.97
CA SER A 12 -21.91 11.91 33.05
C SER A 12 -20.49 11.64 32.59
N SER A 13 -19.95 10.52 33.05
CA SER A 13 -18.65 10.00 32.64
C SER A 13 -18.59 9.94 31.11
N SER A 14 -17.97 10.94 30.49
CA SER A 14 -17.52 10.87 29.10
C SER A 14 -16.35 9.90 29.04
N GLY A 15 -16.66 8.60 29.16
CA GLY A 15 -15.77 7.58 28.66
C GLY A 15 -15.56 7.81 27.16
N PRO A 16 -14.37 7.54 26.61
CA PRO A 16 -14.15 7.66 25.19
C PRO A 16 -15.25 6.87 24.48
N GLY A 17 -16.08 7.59 23.70
CA GLY A 17 -17.09 6.96 22.88
C GLY A 17 -16.45 5.86 22.02
N PRO A 18 -17.20 4.82 21.63
CA PRO A 18 -16.62 3.71 20.92
C PRO A 18 -15.79 4.18 19.72
N CYS A 19 -14.50 3.86 19.74
CA CYS A 19 -13.56 4.19 18.67
C CYS A 19 -14.16 3.81 17.32
N LEU A 20 -14.20 4.75 16.37
CA LEU A 20 -14.81 4.57 15.04
C LEU A 20 -14.21 3.39 14.25
N SER A 21 -13.02 2.91 14.65
CA SER A 21 -12.36 1.75 14.05
C SER A 21 -13.25 0.49 13.99
N LYS A 22 -14.17 0.29 14.93
CA LYS A 22 -15.06 -0.89 14.94
C LYS A 22 -16.11 -0.91 13.84
N TYR A 23 -16.33 0.22 13.17
CA TYR A 23 -17.30 0.35 12.09
C TYR A 23 -16.65 0.27 10.71
N VAL A 24 -15.31 0.24 10.64
CA VAL A 24 -14.59 0.05 9.39
C VAL A 24 -14.55 -1.44 9.11
N ASP A 25 -15.15 -1.84 8.00
CA ASP A 25 -15.06 -3.22 7.54
C ASP A 25 -13.58 -3.56 7.26
N PRO A 26 -13.01 -4.60 7.89
CA PRO A 26 -11.61 -4.97 7.68
C PRO A 26 -11.28 -5.27 6.21
N SER A 27 -12.27 -5.67 5.42
CA SER A 27 -12.13 -5.88 3.97
C SER A 27 -11.81 -4.58 3.22
N SER A 28 -12.47 -3.49 3.62
CA SER A 28 -12.21 -2.16 3.07
C SER A 28 -10.81 -1.66 3.43
N GLU A 29 -10.29 -2.03 4.59
CA GLU A 29 -8.91 -1.71 4.95
C GLU A 29 -7.89 -2.52 4.14
N GLU A 30 -8.17 -3.80 3.86
CA GLU A 30 -7.25 -4.65 3.12
C GLU A 30 -7.06 -4.19 1.68
N SER A 31 -8.15 -3.99 0.92
CA SER A 31 -8.06 -3.44 -0.44
C SER A 31 -7.36 -2.08 -0.46
N HIS A 32 -7.62 -1.22 0.53
CA HIS A 32 -6.99 0.09 0.65
C HIS A 32 -5.47 -0.02 0.87
N ARG A 33 -5.02 -0.94 1.75
CA ARG A 33 -3.58 -1.19 1.97
C ARG A 33 -2.90 -1.67 0.69
N TYR A 34 -3.50 -2.63 -0.01
CA TYR A 34 -2.94 -3.15 -1.26
C TYR A 34 -2.91 -2.10 -2.38
N TYR A 35 -3.96 -1.27 -2.47
CA TYR A 35 -4.01 -0.15 -3.39
C TYR A 35 -2.81 0.80 -3.18
N LEU A 36 -2.58 1.25 -1.94
CA LEU A 36 -1.47 2.15 -1.62
C LEU A 36 -0.11 1.48 -1.86
N ALA A 37 0.05 0.22 -1.43
CA ALA A 37 1.28 -0.53 -1.64
C ALA A 37 1.61 -0.70 -3.13
N ARG A 38 0.62 -1.02 -3.95
CA ARG A 38 0.78 -1.18 -5.41
C ARG A 38 1.12 0.15 -6.07
N ARG A 39 0.43 1.23 -5.72
CA ARG A 39 0.71 2.58 -6.23
C ARG A 39 2.14 3.02 -5.91
N ASN A 40 2.55 2.91 -4.65
CA ASN A 40 3.90 3.27 -4.22
C ASN A 40 4.96 2.42 -4.93
N ALA A 41 4.70 1.13 -5.15
CA ALA A 41 5.61 0.27 -5.91
C ALA A 41 5.76 0.74 -7.37
N LEU A 42 4.67 1.15 -8.02
CA LEU A 42 4.70 1.69 -9.39
C LEU A 42 5.48 3.03 -9.44
N GLU A 43 5.27 3.93 -8.49
CA GLU A 43 6.03 5.18 -8.35
C GLU A 43 7.53 4.89 -8.14
N MET A 44 7.86 3.97 -7.23
CA MET A 44 9.23 3.51 -6.96
C MET A 44 9.92 2.89 -8.19
N LEU A 45 9.18 2.18 -9.03
CA LEU A 45 9.71 1.60 -10.27
C LEU A 45 9.96 2.70 -11.30
N ARG A 46 9.03 3.65 -11.43
CA ARG A 46 9.18 4.80 -12.34
C ARG A 46 10.41 5.63 -11.98
N ASP A 47 10.61 5.93 -10.71
CA ASP A 47 11.76 6.71 -10.22
C ASP A 47 13.10 6.00 -10.43
N ARG A 48 13.07 4.66 -10.53
CA ARG A 48 14.24 3.83 -10.88
C ARG A 48 14.48 3.68 -12.39
N GLY A 49 13.71 4.37 -13.23
CA GLY A 49 13.88 4.33 -14.68
C GLY A 49 13.18 3.15 -15.38
N TYR A 50 12.26 2.46 -14.70
CA TYR A 50 11.41 1.46 -15.35
C TYR A 50 10.25 2.13 -16.12
N GLU A 51 9.79 1.42 -17.13
CA GLU A 51 8.61 1.79 -17.92
C GLU A 51 7.35 1.48 -17.09
N VAL A 52 6.67 2.54 -16.67
CA VAL A 52 5.45 2.50 -15.87
C VAL A 52 4.53 3.61 -16.36
N SER A 53 3.29 3.27 -16.70
CA SER A 53 2.29 4.21 -17.18
C SER A 53 1.79 5.12 -16.06
N LEU A 54 1.56 6.39 -16.38
CA LEU A 54 0.96 7.34 -15.42
C LEU A 54 -0.48 6.97 -15.05
N GLU A 55 -1.21 6.37 -16.00
CA GLU A 55 -2.57 5.87 -15.79
C GLU A 55 -2.62 4.80 -14.69
N ASP A 56 -1.65 3.88 -14.68
CA ASP A 56 -1.55 2.83 -13.65
C ASP A 56 -1.25 3.40 -12.25
N ILE A 57 -0.48 4.49 -12.17
CA ILE A 57 -0.15 5.18 -10.91
C ILE A 57 -1.35 5.97 -10.41
N ASN A 58 -2.08 6.62 -11.32
CA ASN A 58 -3.21 7.48 -11.00
C ASN A 58 -4.56 6.75 -10.93
N LEU A 59 -4.55 5.42 -11.06
CA LEU A 59 -5.73 4.58 -10.87
C LEU A 59 -6.42 4.93 -9.55
N SER A 60 -7.74 5.12 -9.56
CA SER A 60 -8.47 5.42 -8.34
C SER A 60 -8.65 4.16 -7.47
N LEU A 61 -8.91 4.34 -6.17
CA LEU A 61 -9.22 3.21 -5.29
C LEU A 61 -10.49 2.45 -5.74
N GLN A 62 -11.47 3.16 -6.30
CA GLN A 62 -12.71 2.55 -6.78
C GLN A 62 -12.46 1.71 -8.03
N ASP A 63 -11.64 2.19 -8.96
CA ASP A 63 -11.25 1.44 -10.15
C ASP A 63 -10.39 0.23 -9.76
N PHE A 64 -9.47 0.42 -8.82
CA PHE A 64 -8.69 -0.68 -8.24
C PHE A 64 -9.59 -1.79 -7.69
N ARG A 65 -10.62 -1.44 -6.91
CA ARG A 65 -11.61 -2.40 -6.38
C ARG A 65 -12.47 -3.02 -7.47
N THR A 66 -12.77 -2.29 -8.54
CA THR A 66 -13.49 -2.83 -9.70
C THR A 66 -12.66 -3.91 -10.42
N VAL A 67 -11.34 -3.72 -10.53
CA VAL A 67 -10.44 -4.65 -11.21
C VAL A 67 -10.03 -5.84 -10.34
N HIS A 68 -9.73 -5.59 -9.07
CA HIS A 68 -9.14 -6.56 -8.15
C HIS A 68 -10.11 -7.10 -7.08
N GLY A 69 -11.24 -6.43 -6.86
CA GLY A 69 -12.21 -6.75 -5.81
C GLY A 69 -11.93 -6.05 -4.48
N GLU A 70 -12.91 -6.12 -3.56
CA GLU A 70 -12.77 -5.66 -2.17
C GLU A 70 -11.77 -6.52 -1.38
N HIS A 71 -11.59 -7.78 -1.80
CA HIS A 71 -10.60 -8.72 -1.28
C HIS A 71 -9.67 -9.13 -2.42
N PRO A 72 -8.60 -8.35 -2.69
CA PRO A 72 -7.77 -8.57 -3.85
C PRO A 72 -6.95 -9.86 -3.73
N ASP A 73 -6.98 -10.66 -4.79
CA ASP A 73 -6.05 -11.79 -4.94
C ASP A 73 -4.62 -11.26 -5.13
N VAL A 74 -3.77 -11.57 -4.17
CA VAL A 74 -2.38 -11.08 -4.08
C VAL A 74 -1.55 -11.48 -5.31
N ASP A 75 -1.81 -12.65 -5.89
CA ASP A 75 -1.09 -13.10 -7.09
C ASP A 75 -1.46 -12.26 -8.33
N ARG A 76 -2.68 -11.71 -8.36
CA ARG A 76 -3.14 -10.81 -9.43
C ARG A 76 -2.64 -9.37 -9.27
N LEU A 77 -2.04 -9.02 -8.13
CA LEU A 77 -1.45 -7.69 -7.89
C LEU A 77 -0.02 -7.56 -8.43
N ARG A 78 0.59 -8.64 -8.92
CA ARG A 78 1.99 -8.66 -9.38
C ARG A 78 2.23 -7.61 -10.46
N ILE A 79 3.35 -6.92 -10.35
CA ILE A 79 3.81 -5.93 -11.34
C ILE A 79 5.01 -6.52 -12.08
N SER A 80 5.01 -6.40 -13.41
CA SER A 80 6.19 -6.65 -14.25
C SER A 80 6.48 -5.40 -15.04
N ALA A 81 7.73 -4.92 -14.99
CA ALA A 81 8.16 -3.73 -15.71
C ALA A 81 9.52 -3.95 -16.37
N HIS A 82 9.71 -3.33 -17.52
CA HIS A 82 10.97 -3.30 -18.25
C HIS A 82 11.73 -2.01 -17.96
N HIS A 83 13.06 -2.05 -18.02
CA HIS A 83 13.84 -0.83 -17.92
C HIS A 83 13.73 -0.02 -19.23
N ARG A 84 13.56 1.31 -19.13
CA ARG A 84 13.29 2.17 -20.31
C ARG A 84 14.40 2.13 -21.37
N SER A 85 15.64 1.95 -20.95
CA SER A 85 16.80 1.91 -21.86
C SER A 85 17.23 0.51 -22.27
N ASP A 86 16.74 -0.54 -21.57
CA ASP A 86 17.16 -1.92 -21.78
C ASP A 86 15.99 -2.86 -21.49
N SER A 87 15.32 -3.29 -22.55
CA SER A 87 14.16 -4.18 -22.45
C SER A 87 14.49 -5.60 -22.00
N SER A 88 15.78 -5.98 -21.96
CA SER A 88 16.24 -7.26 -21.41
C SER A 88 16.26 -7.24 -19.88
N ASN A 89 16.41 -6.06 -19.28
CA ASN A 89 16.34 -5.86 -17.84
C ASN A 89 14.88 -5.73 -17.39
N LYS A 90 14.39 -6.74 -16.66
CA LYS A 90 13.00 -6.82 -16.18
C LYS A 90 12.98 -7.00 -14.67
N VAL A 91 12.02 -6.34 -14.03
CA VAL A 91 11.75 -6.49 -12.60
C VAL A 91 10.34 -7.03 -12.38
N LYS A 92 10.19 -7.86 -11.34
CA LYS A 92 8.90 -8.37 -10.88
C LYS A 92 8.70 -8.01 -9.42
N VAL A 93 7.56 -7.40 -9.10
CA VAL A 93 7.12 -7.12 -7.73
C VAL A 93 6.02 -8.10 -7.37
N VAL A 94 6.22 -8.83 -6.28
CA VAL A 94 5.26 -9.80 -5.74
C VAL A 94 4.82 -9.33 -4.37
N PHE A 95 3.51 -9.24 -4.18
CA PHE A 95 2.92 -8.93 -2.88
C PHE A 95 2.73 -10.24 -2.12
N SER A 96 2.81 -10.21 -0.79
CA SER A 96 2.60 -11.40 0.02
C SER A 96 2.02 -11.03 1.38
N VAL A 97 0.99 -11.75 1.80
CA VAL A 97 0.48 -11.74 3.18
C VAL A 97 1.51 -12.45 4.05
N LEU A 98 2.42 -11.69 4.67
CA LEU A 98 3.33 -12.13 5.74
C LEU A 98 3.60 -13.65 5.76
N VAL A 99 4.40 -14.13 4.80
CA VAL A 99 5.11 -15.37 5.07
C VAL A 99 6.08 -15.02 6.19
N ARG A 100 6.05 -15.74 7.32
CA ARG A 100 7.28 -15.87 8.13
C ARG A 100 8.34 -16.31 7.13
N LEU A 101 9.21 -15.39 6.73
CA LEU A 101 10.28 -15.69 5.79
C LEU A 101 11.13 -16.76 6.48
N LYS A 102 10.93 -18.03 6.14
CA LYS A 102 11.95 -19.05 6.36
C LYS A 102 13.03 -18.65 5.37
N SER A 103 14.00 -17.89 5.88
CA SER A 103 15.23 -17.46 5.22
C SER A 103 15.49 -18.20 3.91
N THR A 104 14.99 -17.68 2.80
CA THR A 104 15.46 -18.11 1.49
C THR A 104 16.88 -17.59 1.40
N GLN A 105 17.87 -18.49 1.45
CA GLN A 105 19.25 -18.16 1.06
C GLN A 105 19.22 -17.73 -0.41
N SER A 106 19.00 -16.45 -0.67
CA SER A 106 19.42 -15.84 -1.93
C SER A 106 20.88 -15.48 -1.75
N ALA A 107 21.74 -16.48 -1.95
CA ALA A 107 23.17 -16.24 -2.10
C ALA A 107 23.40 -15.41 -3.38
N ALA A 108 24.21 -14.36 -3.22
CA ALA A 108 24.95 -13.68 -4.29
C ALA A 108 24.16 -12.86 -5.33
N LEU A 109 23.78 -11.64 -4.96
CA LEU A 109 23.98 -10.48 -5.83
C LEU A 109 24.91 -9.48 -5.13
N GLN A 110 26.12 -9.97 -4.80
CA GLN A 110 27.23 -9.18 -4.29
C GLN A 110 27.77 -8.31 -5.44
N LEU A 111 27.61 -7.00 -5.34
CA LEU A 111 28.57 -5.98 -5.79
C LEU A 111 29.31 -6.27 -7.12
N ARG A 112 28.61 -6.45 -8.25
CA ARG A 112 29.24 -6.37 -9.58
C ARG A 112 29.02 -5.02 -10.28
N TYR A 113 28.46 -4.03 -9.59
CA TYR A 113 28.14 -2.73 -10.17
C TYR A 113 29.28 -1.69 -10.11
N LEU A 114 30.45 -1.99 -9.52
CA LEU A 114 31.50 -0.97 -9.33
C LEU A 114 32.90 -1.34 -9.86
N ALA A 115 33.00 -2.06 -10.97
CA ALA A 115 34.29 -2.24 -11.65
C ALA A 115 34.16 -2.40 -13.17
N LYS A 116 33.61 -1.38 -13.84
CA LYS A 116 33.88 -1.16 -15.26
C LYS A 116 33.65 0.30 -15.62
N LYS A 117 34.67 1.12 -15.41
CA LYS A 117 34.89 2.34 -16.20
C LYS A 117 36.23 2.17 -16.93
N PRO A 118 36.29 2.46 -18.24
CA PRO A 118 37.53 2.48 -19.00
C PRO A 118 38.47 3.60 -18.53
#